data_AF-A0A7W4GI34-F1
#
_entry.id   AF-A0A7W4GI34-F1
#
_cell.length_a   1.000
_cell.length_b   1.000
_cell.length_c   1.000
_cell.angle_alpha   90.00
_cell.angle_beta   90.00
_cell.angle_gamma   90.00
#
_symmetry.space_group_name_H-M   'P 1'
#
loop_
_entity.id
_entity.type
_entity.pdbx_description
1 polymer ?
#
loop_
_entity_poly.entity_id
_entity_poly.type
_entity_poly.pdbx_seq_one_letter_code
_entity_poly.pdbx_strand_id
1 'polypeptide(L)'
;MFPYPDQYRVAMPPMTTAFMVVWALMSHAIFTDASPFSLYPLLVLFPIVIGAHLYLIWQAKGMSRLDQCFYALVHIPLAFVVWTFTIMHVNGHAFS
;
A
#
# COMPACT_ATOMS: atom_id res chain seq x y z
N MET A 1 -16.24 -17.52 15.06
CA MET A 1 -14.92 -16.88 15.22
C MET A 1 -14.21 -17.00 13.89
N PHE A 2 -13.90 -15.88 13.22
CA PHE A 2 -13.15 -15.92 11.96
C PHE A 2 -11.77 -16.53 12.24
N PRO A 3 -11.28 -17.49 11.45
CA PRO A 3 -9.97 -18.08 11.69
C PRO A 3 -8.88 -17.02 11.40
N TYR A 4 -7.97 -16.79 12.36
CA TYR A 4 -6.78 -15.92 12.25
C TYR A 4 -6.99 -14.38 12.14
N PRO A 5 -7.72 -13.74 13.08
CA PRO A 5 -7.97 -12.29 13.04
C PRO A 5 -6.68 -11.44 13.09
N ASP A 6 -5.64 -11.90 13.79
CA ASP A 6 -4.38 -11.15 13.89
C ASP A 6 -3.54 -11.23 12.61
N GLN A 7 -3.59 -12.35 11.88
CA GLN A 7 -2.89 -12.48 10.60
C GLN A 7 -3.46 -11.53 9.55
N TYR A 8 -4.79 -11.42 9.47
CA TYR A 8 -5.43 -10.45 8.58
C TYR A 8 -5.03 -9.02 8.93
N ARG A 9 -5.01 -8.67 10.21
CA ARG A 9 -4.60 -7.32 10.65
C ARG A 9 -3.16 -6.99 10.25
N VAL A 10 -2.23 -7.92 10.47
CA VAL A 10 -0.82 -7.72 10.11
C VAL A 10 -0.63 -7.70 8.58
N ALA A 11 -1.46 -8.43 7.82
CA ALA A 11 -1.42 -8.43 6.37
C ALA A 11 -2.08 -7.19 5.72
N MET A 12 -2.88 -6.40 6.44
CA MET A 12 -3.59 -5.24 5.88
C MET A 12 -2.66 -4.24 5.16
N PRO A 13 -1.53 -3.78 5.75
CA PRO A 13 -0.64 -2.87 5.06
C PRO A 13 -0.03 -3.43 3.75
N PRO A 14 0.59 -4.62 3.69
CA PRO A 14 1.12 -5.15 2.44
C PRO A 14 0.03 -5.49 1.42
N MET A 15 -1.17 -5.90 1.85
CA MET A 15 -2.31 -6.10 0.96
C MET A 15 -2.74 -4.79 0.29
N THR A 16 -2.69 -3.67 1.03
CA THR A 16 -2.97 -2.34 0.48
C THR A 16 -1.92 -1.94 -0.57
N THR A 17 -0.64 -2.25 -0.33
CA THR A 17 0.42 -2.06 -1.32
C THR A 17 0.20 -2.91 -2.58
N ALA A 18 -0.17 -4.18 -2.43
CA ALA A 18 -0.50 -5.04 -3.58
C ALA A 18 -1.69 -4.49 -4.38
N PHE A 19 -2.69 -3.94 -3.69
CA PHE A 19 -3.82 -3.29 -4.34
C PHE A 19 -3.41 -2.08 -5.19
N MET A 20 -2.39 -1.30 -4.79
CA MET A 20 -1.86 -0.21 -5.63
C MET A 20 -1.42 -0.72 -7.00
N VAL A 21 -0.73 -1.87 -7.04
CA VAL A 21 -0.25 -2.48 -8.29
C VAL A 21 -1.42 -2.92 -9.15
N VAL A 22 -2.37 -3.67 -8.57
CA VAL A 22 -3.57 -4.13 -9.29
C VAL A 22 -4.34 -2.95 -9.86
N TRP A 23 -4.56 -1.91 -9.04
CA TRP A 23 -5.23 -0.69 -9.46
C TRP A 23 -4.48 0.01 -10.60
N ALA A 24 -3.17 0.17 -10.50
CA ALA A 24 -2.37 0.80 -11.55
C ALA A 24 -2.46 0.06 -12.89
N LEU A 25 -2.33 -1.27 -12.87
CA LEU A 25 -2.45 -2.10 -14.08
C LEU A 25 -3.84 -2.03 -14.71
N MET A 26 -4.89 -2.14 -13.89
CA MET A 26 -6.27 -2.07 -14.39
C MET A 26 -6.62 -0.67 -14.90
N SER A 27 -6.25 0.37 -14.16
CA SER A 27 -6.58 1.75 -14.49
C SER A 27 -5.85 2.25 -15.73
N HIS A 28 -4.57 1.89 -15.93
CA HIS A 28 -3.83 2.18 -17.15
C HIS A 28 -4.40 1.42 -18.37
N ALA A 29 -4.96 0.23 -18.19
CA ALA A 29 -5.59 -0.52 -19.28
C ALA A 29 -6.95 0.06 -19.72
N ILE A 30 -7.64 0.80 -18.85
CA ILE A 30 -9.01 1.29 -19.08
C ILE A 30 -9.03 2.80 -19.39
N PHE A 31 -8.17 3.58 -18.72
CA PHE A 31 -8.13 5.02 -18.83
C PHE A 31 -6.90 5.50 -19.61
N THR A 32 -6.93 6.75 -20.06
CA THR A 32 -5.76 7.40 -20.67
C THR A 32 -4.69 7.73 -19.62
N ASP A 33 -3.48 7.96 -20.10
CA ASP A 33 -2.35 8.42 -19.27
C ASP A 33 -2.75 9.65 -18.43
N ALA A 34 -2.24 9.69 -17.20
CA ALA A 34 -2.46 10.73 -16.21
C ALA A 34 -3.95 11.01 -15.88
N SER A 35 -4.85 10.04 -16.13
CA SER A 35 -6.25 10.15 -15.73
C SER A 35 -6.36 10.39 -14.22
N PRO A 36 -7.14 11.40 -13.78
CA PRO A 36 -7.38 11.65 -12.35
C PRO A 36 -7.97 10.43 -11.63
N PHE A 37 -8.78 9.63 -12.34
CA PHE A 37 -9.35 8.39 -11.80
C PHE A 37 -8.29 7.33 -11.52
N SER A 38 -7.21 7.28 -12.29
CA SER A 38 -6.07 6.40 -12.02
C SER A 38 -5.25 6.90 -10.82
N LEU A 39 -5.02 8.22 -10.76
CA LEU A 39 -4.11 8.85 -9.80
C LEU A 39 -4.68 9.03 -8.39
N TYR A 40 -5.92 9.50 -8.23
CA TYR A 40 -6.45 9.82 -6.90
C TYR A 40 -6.44 8.64 -5.92
N PRO A 41 -6.83 7.40 -6.33
CA PRO A 41 -6.70 6.26 -5.44
C PRO A 41 -5.25 6.00 -5.04
N LEU A 42 -4.29 6.08 -5.97
CA LEU A 42 -2.87 5.89 -5.65
C LEU A 42 -2.35 6.92 -4.65
N LEU A 43 -2.72 8.19 -4.82
CA LEU A 43 -2.33 9.27 -3.90
C LEU A 43 -2.87 9.07 -2.47
N VAL A 44 -4.04 8.45 -2.33
CA VAL A 44 -4.67 8.17 -1.04
C VAL A 44 -4.14 6.87 -0.41
N LEU A 45 -3.85 5.85 -1.22
CA LEU A 45 -3.44 4.53 -0.73
C LEU A 45 -2.12 4.56 0.04
N PHE A 46 -1.16 5.42 -0.33
CA PHE A 46 0.13 5.48 0.38
C PHE A 46 0.00 6.05 1.81
N PRO A 47 -0.69 7.18 2.04
CA PRO A 47 -1.08 7.62 3.38
C PRO A 47 -1.84 6.55 4.17
N ILE A 48 -2.72 5.77 3.52
CA ILE A 48 -3.43 4.66 4.17
C ILE A 48 -2.45 3.58 4.65
N VAL A 49 -1.45 3.20 3.85
CA VAL A 49 -0.41 2.23 4.27
C VAL A 49 0.35 2.73 5.49
N ILE A 50 0.74 4.00 5.52
CA ILE A 50 1.40 4.61 6.68
C ILE A 50 0.47 4.56 7.90
N GLY A 51 -0.78 5.00 7.74
CA GLY A 51 -1.79 4.98 8.80
C GLY A 51 -2.04 3.57 9.33
N ALA A 52 -2.08 2.55 8.47
CA ALA A 52 -2.26 1.16 8.86
C ALA A 52 -1.09 0.66 9.72
N HIS A 53 0.15 1.00 9.38
CA HIS A 53 1.32 0.67 10.21
C HIS A 53 1.30 1.40 11.55
N LEU A 54 1.00 2.69 11.56
CA LEU A 54 0.88 3.46 12.81
C LEU A 54 -0.22 2.90 13.71
N TYR A 55 -1.34 2.49 13.13
CA TYR A 55 -2.43 1.83 13.84
C TYR A 55 -2.01 0.49 14.45
N LEU A 56 -1.23 -0.32 13.71
CA LEU A 56 -0.69 -1.57 14.25
C LEU A 56 0.23 -1.29 15.45
N ILE A 57 1.19 -0.37 15.30
CA ILE A 57 2.15 0.04 16.36
C ILE A 57 1.42 0.56 17.62
N TRP A 58 0.37 1.36 17.41
CA TRP A 58 -0.44 1.90 18.50
C TRP A 58 -1.08 0.77 19.31
N GLN A 59 -1.72 -0.18 18.61
CA GLN A 59 -2.43 -1.28 19.25
C GLN A 59 -1.50 -2.33 19.85
N ALA A 60 -0.34 -2.60 19.24
CA ALA A 60 0.67 -3.56 19.73
C ALA A 60 0.11 -4.93 20.18
N LYS A 61 -0.98 -5.40 19.54
CA LYS A 61 -1.63 -6.69 19.87
C LYS A 61 -1.00 -7.82 19.07
N GLY A 62 -0.63 -8.91 19.74
CA GLY A 62 -0.12 -10.15 19.12
C GLY A 62 1.39 -10.16 18.82
N MET A 63 2.00 -8.99 18.62
CA MET A 63 3.44 -8.82 18.35
C MET A 63 4.00 -7.67 19.20
N SER A 64 5.27 -7.75 19.60
CA SER A 64 5.93 -6.69 20.37
C SER A 64 5.92 -5.37 19.58
N ARG A 65 5.79 -4.24 20.30
CA ARG A 65 5.79 -2.91 19.67
C ARG A 65 7.09 -2.65 18.90
N LEU A 66 8.22 -3.16 19.39
CA LEU A 66 9.51 -3.03 18.70
C LEU A 66 9.52 -3.77 17.36
N ASP A 67 9.02 -5.01 17.34
CA ASP A 67 8.91 -5.81 16.11
C ASP A 67 7.96 -5.15 15.10
N GLN A 68 6.87 -4.54 15.57
CA GLN A 68 5.96 -3.77 14.73
C GLN A 68 6.59 -2.50 14.16
N CYS A 69 7.47 -1.84 14.92
CA CYS A 69 8.25 -0.71 14.40
C CYS A 69 9.20 -1.16 13.28
N PHE A 70 9.90 -2.29 13.46
CA PHE A 70 10.74 -2.86 12.39
C PHE A 70 9.93 -3.31 11.18
N TYR A 71 8.77 -3.92 11.43
CA TYR A 71 7.83 -4.29 10.38
C TYR A 71 7.42 -3.08 9.54
N ALA A 72 7.04 -1.98 10.19
CA ALA A 72 6.71 -0.72 9.52
C ALA A 72 7.92 -0.09 8.82
N LEU A 73 9.10 -0.13 9.43
CA LEU A 73 10.35 0.41 8.87
C LEU A 73 10.70 -0.26 7.54
N VAL A 74 10.41 -1.55 7.36
CA VAL A 74 10.67 -2.28 6.11
C VAL A 74 9.56 -2.01 5.09
N HIS A 75 8.30 -2.05 5.52
CA HIS A 75 7.17 -2.03 4.61
C HIS A 75 6.83 -0.62 4.10
N ILE A 76 7.07 0.44 4.87
CA ILE A 76 6.80 1.82 4.42
C ILE A 76 7.71 2.21 3.25
N PRO A 77 9.05 2.01 3.29
CA PRO A 77 9.92 2.25 2.13
C PRO A 77 9.57 1.37 0.93
N LEU A 78 9.27 0.08 1.15
CA LEU A 78 8.85 -0.80 0.06
C LEU A 78 7.56 -0.30 -0.60
N ALA A 79 6.57 0.10 0.20
CA ALA A 79 5.33 0.69 -0.30
C ALA A 79 5.56 2.03 -1.01
N PHE A 80 6.50 2.85 -0.53
CA PHE A 80 6.89 4.09 -1.20
C PHE A 80 7.45 3.81 -2.60
N VAL A 81 8.36 2.84 -2.73
CA VAL A 81 8.90 2.44 -4.03
C VAL A 81 7.78 1.95 -4.96
N VAL A 82 6.91 1.04 -4.50
CA VAL A 82 5.76 0.57 -5.29
C VAL A 82 4.82 1.71 -5.68
N TRP A 83 4.53 2.63 -4.77
CA TRP A 83 3.70 3.80 -5.02
C TRP A 83 4.30 4.72 -6.09
N THR A 84 5.61 4.99 -6.04
CA THR A 84 6.27 5.79 -7.08
C THR A 84 6.21 5.11 -8.45
N PHE A 85 6.49 3.81 -8.55
CA PHE A 85 6.42 3.08 -9.82
C PHE A 85 4.99 3.00 -10.38
N THR A 86 3.99 2.79 -9.51
CA THR A 86 2.59 2.77 -9.94
C THR A 86 2.12 4.12 -10.46
N ILE A 87 2.55 5.24 -9.83
CA ILE A 87 2.29 6.60 -10.34
C ILE A 87 3.00 6.82 -11.67
N MET A 88 4.28 6.47 -11.79
CA MET A 88 5.03 6.59 -13.04
C MET A 88 4.39 5.80 -14.17
N HIS A 89 3.90 4.59 -13.87
CA HIS A 89 3.19 3.73 -14.81
C HIS A 89 1.91 4.37 -15.34
N VAL A 90 1.01 4.86 -14.46
CA VAL A 90 -0.25 5.46 -14.90
C VAL A 90 -0.07 6.85 -15.52
N ASN A 91 1.07 7.51 -15.32
CA ASN A 91 1.39 8.80 -15.92
C ASN A 91 2.02 8.70 -17.32
N GLY A 92 2.21 7.50 -17.87
CA GLY A 92 2.87 7.34 -19.18
C GLY A 92 4.38 7.62 -19.17
N HIS A 93 4.98 7.79 -17.99
CA HIS A 93 6.43 7.93 -17.79
C HIS A 93 7.11 6.59 -17.44
N ALA A 94 6.40 5.47 -17.56
CA ALA A 94 7.01 4.15 -17.43
C ALA A 94 7.97 3.91 -18.59
N PHE A 95 9.13 3.32 -18.27
CA PHE A 95 10.15 2.94 -19.24
C PHE A 95 9.53 2.11 -20.38
N SER A 96 9.49 2.70 -21.57
CA SER A 96 9.29 2.01 -22.86
C SER A 96 10.58 1.36 -23.32
#